data_AF-A0A818I8E1-F1
#
_entry.id   AF-A0A818I8E1-F1
#
_cell.length_a   1.000
_cell.length_b   1.000
_cell.length_c   1.000
_cell.angle_alpha   90.00
_cell.angle_beta   90.00
_cell.angle_gamma   90.00
#
_symmetry.space_group_name_H-M   'P 1'
#
loop_
_entity.id
_entity.type
_entity.pdbx_description
1 polymer ?
#
loop_
_entity_poly.entity_id
_entity_poly.type
_entity_poly.pdbx_seq_one_letter_code
_entity_poly.pdbx_strand_id
1 'polypeptide(L)'
;MAALPGPHAFLFVLNPTTRITEEELKMLNSVREIFGTASINHTIIIFTHSDSLDAHGITIQEHLAQFESNHPLNKLLDQCGHRYLAVNNRATNTEKTAT
;
A
#
# COMPACT_ATOMS: atom_id res chain seq x y z
N MET A 1 24.27 2.17 -7.41
CA MET A 1 23.09 2.76 -8.09
C MET A 1 22.39 3.66 -7.09
N ALA A 2 22.58 4.97 -7.19
CA ALA A 2 21.84 5.93 -6.38
C ALA A 2 20.77 6.56 -7.29
N ALA A 3 19.52 6.54 -6.85
CA ALA A 3 18.49 7.37 -7.46
C ALA A 3 18.80 8.83 -7.10
N LEU A 4 19.51 9.55 -7.96
CA LEU A 4 19.80 10.98 -7.84
C LEU A 4 18.87 11.74 -8.78
N PRO A 5 18.16 12.79 -8.34
CA PRO A 5 18.27 13.53 -7.07
C PRO A 5 17.61 12.88 -5.84
N GLY A 6 16.85 11.81 -6.04
CA GLY A 6 16.14 11.06 -4.99
C GLY A 6 14.96 10.30 -5.59
N PRO A 7 14.42 9.27 -4.92
CA PRO A 7 13.17 8.67 -5.33
C PRO A 7 12.01 9.66 -5.22
N HIS A 8 11.17 9.74 -6.25
CA HIS A 8 9.96 10.59 -6.24
C HIS A 8 8.84 9.99 -5.38
N ALA A 9 8.79 8.66 -5.29
CA ALA A 9 7.79 7.92 -4.54
C ALA A 9 8.39 6.59 -4.06
N PHE A 10 7.84 6.08 -2.95
CA PHE A 10 8.09 4.73 -2.45
C PHE A 10 6.80 3.93 -2.62
N LEU A 11 6.90 2.71 -3.16
CA LEU A 11 5.75 1.83 -3.33
C LEU A 11 5.85 0.70 -2.31
N PHE A 12 4.90 0.65 -1.39
CA PHE A 12 4.82 -0.41 -0.38
C PHE A 12 3.76 -1.42 -0.78
N VAL A 13 4.21 -2.55 -1.33
CA VAL A 13 3.34 -3.54 -1.98
C VAL A 13 2.85 -4.55 -0.95
N LEU A 14 1.54 -4.68 -0.84
CA LEU A 14 0.85 -5.61 0.03
C LEU A 14 -0.12 -6.47 -0.77
N ASN A 15 -0.41 -7.66 -0.27
CA ASN A 15 -1.54 -8.44 -0.76
C ASN A 15 -2.68 -8.30 0.28
N PRO A 16 -3.90 -7.92 -0.12
CA PRO A 16 -5.02 -7.59 0.77
C PRO A 16 -5.47 -8.76 1.65
N THR A 17 -5.14 -9.99 1.26
CA THR A 17 -5.44 -11.20 2.06
C THR A 17 -4.32 -11.58 3.03
N THR A 18 -3.17 -10.92 2.93
CA THR A 18 -1.99 -11.25 3.75
C THR A 18 -2.08 -10.52 5.08
N ARG A 19 -1.76 -11.23 6.17
CA ARG A 19 -1.69 -10.64 7.50
C ARG A 19 -0.56 -9.62 7.53
N ILE A 20 -0.88 -8.36 7.82
CA ILE A 20 0.11 -7.34 8.15
C ILE A 20 0.72 -7.70 9.50
N THR A 21 2.03 -7.85 9.53
CA THR A 21 2.81 -8.14 10.73
C THR A 21 3.52 -6.88 11.21
N GLU A 22 4.19 -7.00 12.35
CA GLU A 22 5.05 -5.92 12.85
C GLU A 22 6.28 -5.68 11.94
N GLU A 23 6.65 -6.67 11.12
CA GLU A 23 7.77 -6.56 10.19
C GLU A 23 7.52 -5.49 9.12
N GLU A 24 6.29 -5.43 8.59
CA GLU A 24 5.87 -4.39 7.65
C GLU A 24 5.98 -2.99 8.26
N LEU A 25 5.60 -2.81 9.53
CA LEU A 25 5.76 -1.55 10.24
C LEU A 25 7.25 -1.20 10.46
N LYS A 26 8.10 -2.20 10.70
CA LYS A 26 9.55 -2.00 10.82
C LYS A 26 10.16 -1.57 9.48
N MET A 27 9.69 -2.09 8.35
CA MET A 27 10.19 -1.68 7.03
C MET A 27 9.99 -0.18 6.80
N LEU A 28 8.85 0.39 7.18
CA LEU A 28 8.62 1.84 7.06
C LEU A 28 9.59 2.67 7.91
N ASN A 29 10.01 2.16 9.07
CA ASN A 29 11.06 2.81 9.85
C ASN A 29 12.41 2.76 9.14
N SER A 30 12.78 1.62 8.53
CA SER A 30 14.00 1.51 7.74
C SER A 30 14.03 2.49 6.56
N VAL A 31 12.90 2.69 5.88
CA VAL A 31 12.78 3.68 4.80
C VAL A 31 13.07 5.09 5.32
N ARG A 32 12.55 5.44 6.51
CA ARG A 32 12.81 6.74 7.15
C ARG A 32 14.27 6.92 7.56
N GLU A 33 14.92 5.86 8.03
CA GLU A 33 16.33 5.89 8.44
C GLU A 33 17.26 6.08 7.23
N ILE A 34 16.95 5.44 6.11
CA ILE A 34 17.79 5.49 4.91
C ILE A 34 17.55 6.75 4.08
N PHE A 35 16.30 7.15 3.89
CA PHE A 35 15.90 8.22 2.97
C PHE A 35 15.41 9.51 3.66
N GLY A 36 15.46 9.55 4.99
CA GLY A 36 15.00 10.67 5.81
C GLY A 36 13.52 10.57 6.15
N THR A 37 13.10 11.27 7.21
CA THR A 37 11.74 11.18 7.75
C THR A 37 10.65 11.62 6.79
N ALA A 38 10.95 12.52 5.85
CA ALA A 38 10.02 12.97 4.82
C ALA A 38 9.67 11.88 3.80
N SER A 39 10.48 10.82 3.66
CA SER A 39 10.25 9.72 2.72
C SER A 39 8.89 9.05 2.88
N ILE A 40 8.38 8.94 4.12
CA ILE A 40 7.07 8.36 4.39
C ILE A 40 5.94 9.18 3.76
N ASN A 41 6.12 10.50 3.66
CA ASN A 41 5.19 11.42 2.97
C ASN A 41 5.24 11.25 1.45
N HIS A 42 6.07 10.36 0.91
CA HIS A 42 6.12 9.96 -0.50
C HIS A 42 5.80 8.47 -0.71
N THR A 43 5.41 7.75 0.36
CA THR A 43 5.02 6.34 0.28
C THR A 43 3.56 6.15 -0.11
N ILE A 44 3.31 5.29 -1.08
CA ILE A 44 1.99 4.83 -1.52
C ILE A 44 1.88 3.33 -1.27
N ILE A 45 0.78 2.91 -0.65
CA ILE A 45 0.51 1.49 -0.39
C ILE A 45 -0.17 0.89 -1.61
N ILE A 46 0.38 -0.20 -2.15
CA ILE A 46 -0.18 -0.89 -3.32
C ILE A 46 -0.76 -2.22 -2.88
N PHE A 47 -2.09 -2.34 -2.90
CA PHE A 47 -2.78 -3.61 -2.70
C PHE A 47 -2.85 -4.36 -4.03
N THR A 48 -2.07 -5.41 -4.16
CA THR A 48 -2.07 -6.30 -5.33
C THR A 48 -3.25 -7.27 -5.28
N HIS A 49 -3.46 -8.04 -6.36
CA HIS A 49 -4.54 -9.03 -6.43
C HIS A 49 -5.94 -8.42 -6.21
N SER A 50 -6.16 -7.19 -6.70
CA SER A 50 -7.48 -6.55 -6.62
C SER A 50 -8.56 -7.35 -7.35
N ASP A 51 -8.17 -8.15 -8.36
CA ASP A 51 -9.05 -9.10 -9.06
C ASP A 51 -9.78 -10.06 -8.10
N SER A 52 -9.13 -10.40 -6.97
CA SER A 52 -9.75 -11.23 -5.95
C SER A 52 -10.86 -10.49 -5.20
N LEU A 53 -10.71 -9.19 -4.95
CA LEU A 53 -11.76 -8.37 -4.32
C LEU A 53 -12.91 -8.10 -5.33
N ASP A 54 -12.55 -7.77 -6.57
CA ASP A 54 -13.49 -7.52 -7.67
C ASP A 54 -14.38 -8.74 -7.94
N ALA A 55 -13.82 -9.96 -7.90
CA ALA A 55 -14.57 -11.20 -8.07
C ALA A 55 -15.65 -11.43 -6.99
N HIS A 56 -15.49 -10.82 -5.81
CA HIS A 56 -16.48 -10.85 -4.73
C HIS A 56 -17.36 -9.59 -4.70
N GLY A 57 -17.17 -8.65 -5.65
CA GLY A 57 -17.88 -7.38 -5.69
C GLY A 57 -17.53 -6.44 -4.53
N ILE A 58 -16.33 -6.57 -3.97
CA ILE A 58 -15.86 -5.81 -2.80
C ILE A 58 -14.85 -4.77 -3.29
N THR A 59 -15.05 -3.51 -2.91
CA THR A 59 -14.06 -2.45 -3.14
C THR A 59 -12.92 -2.54 -2.12
N ILE A 60 -11.75 -2.00 -2.45
CA ILE A 60 -10.64 -1.93 -1.49
C ILE A 60 -11.04 -1.12 -0.24
N GLN A 61 -11.85 -0.08 -0.38
CA GLN A 61 -12.37 0.73 0.72
C GLN A 61 -13.21 -0.12 1.68
N GLU A 62 -14.14 -0.91 1.15
CA GLU A 62 -14.97 -1.82 1.94
C GLU A 62 -14.14 -2.92 2.61
N HIS A 63 -13.13 -3.45 1.93
CA HIS A 63 -12.19 -4.42 2.52
C HIS A 63 -11.43 -3.81 3.71
N LEU A 64 -10.93 -2.58 3.56
CA LEU A 64 -10.21 -1.88 4.62
C LEU A 64 -11.11 -1.51 5.80
N ALA A 65 -12.38 -1.21 5.57
CA ALA A 65 -13.34 -0.87 6.61
C ALA A 65 -13.70 -2.06 7.54
N GLN A 66 -13.36 -3.30 7.14
CA GLN A 66 -13.60 -4.49 7.96
C GLN A 66 -12.59 -4.65 9.11
N PHE A 67 -11.46 -3.94 9.05
CA PHE A 67 -10.43 -4.05 10.09
C PHE A 67 -10.76 -3.17 11.28
N GLU A 68 -10.65 -3.75 12.48
CA GLU A 68 -10.73 -3.02 13.75
C GLU A 68 -9.76 -1.83 13.78
N SER A 69 -10.15 -0.74 14.45
CA SER A 69 -9.35 0.50 14.52
C SER A 69 -7.91 0.28 15.02
N ASN A 70 -7.69 -0.72 15.88
CA ASN A 70 -6.37 -1.08 16.42
C ASN A 70 -5.54 -2.01 15.51
N HIS A 71 -6.06 -2.40 14.35
CA HIS A 71 -5.36 -3.29 13.43
C HIS A 71 -4.06 -2.64 12.91
N PRO A 72 -2.92 -3.37 12.83
CA PRO A 72 -1.64 -2.82 12.39
C PRO A 72 -1.69 -2.11 11.03
N LEU A 73 -2.59 -2.54 10.15
CA LEU A 73 -2.82 -1.91 8.84
C LEU A 73 -3.29 -0.45 8.96
N ASN A 74 -4.14 -0.14 9.94
CA ASN A 74 -4.64 1.23 10.12
C ASN A 74 -3.50 2.19 10.48
N LYS A 75 -2.60 1.75 11.37
CA LYS A 75 -1.37 2.50 11.68
C LYS A 75 -0.51 2.75 10.44
N LEU A 76 -0.43 1.77 9.54
CA LEU A 76 0.33 1.88 8.30
C LEU A 76 -0.34 2.84 7.30
N LEU A 77 -1.67 2.79 7.17
CA LEU A 77 -2.46 3.74 6.38
C LEU A 77 -2.30 5.17 6.89
N ASP A 78 -2.37 5.38 8.22
CA ASP A 78 -2.21 6.68 8.86
C ASP A 78 -0.81 7.26 8.61
N GLN A 79 0.24 6.45 8.79
CA GLN A 79 1.62 6.86 8.53
C GLN A 79 1.85 7.29 7.08
N CYS A 80 1.16 6.65 6.14
CA CYS A 80 1.22 6.98 4.72
C CYS A 80 0.19 8.03 4.29
N GLY A 81 -0.60 8.61 5.21
CA GLY A 81 -1.61 9.63 4.89
C GLY A 81 -2.75 9.11 4.01
N HIS A 82 -3.17 7.85 4.22
CA HIS A 82 -4.21 7.15 3.46
C HIS A 82 -3.98 7.10 1.94
N ARG A 83 -2.72 7.16 1.49
CA ARG A 83 -2.38 6.96 0.08
C ARG A 83 -2.24 5.49 -0.22
N TYR A 84 -3.24 4.93 -0.88
CA TYR A 84 -3.22 3.57 -1.36
C TYR A 84 -3.88 3.43 -2.73
N LEU A 85 -3.54 2.35 -3.43
CA LEU A 85 -4.14 1.95 -4.69
C LEU A 85 -4.31 0.43 -4.71
N ALA A 86 -5.44 -0.04 -5.23
CA ALA A 86 -5.62 -1.45 -5.56
C ALA A 86 -5.24 -1.69 -7.02
N VAL A 87 -4.43 -2.72 -7.28
CA VAL A 87 -3.89 -3.03 -8.61
C VAL A 87 -4.10 -4.51 -8.94
N ASN A 88 -4.70 -4.75 -10.11
CA ASN A 88 -4.76 -6.06 -10.73
C ASN A 88 -3.54 -6.26 -11.63
N ASN A 89 -2.53 -6.99 -11.16
CA ASN A 89 -1.32 -7.28 -11.93
C ASN A 89 -1.55 -8.26 -13.11
N ARG A 90 -2.76 -8.81 -13.24
CA ARG A 90 -3.19 -9.69 -14.34
C ARG A 90 -4.06 -8.98 -15.37
N ALA A 91 -4.37 -7.69 -15.14
CA ALA A 91 -5.13 -6.90 -16.08
C ALA A 91 -4.43 -6.88 -17.44
N THR A 92 -5.20 -7.19 -18.48
CA THR A 92 -4.73 -6.99 -19.86
C THR A 92 -5.07 -5.56 -20.29
N ASN A 93 -4.50 -5.06 -21.39
CA ASN A 93 -4.59 -3.66 -21.83
C ASN A 93 -6.02 -3.11 -22.05
N THR A 94 -7.06 -3.91 -21.84
CA THR A 94 -8.48 -3.56 -21.92
C THR A 94 -9.11 -3.10 -20.60
N GLU A 95 -8.43 -3.22 -19.46
CA GLU A 95 -8.96 -2.85 -18.14
C GLU A 95 -8.06 -1.82 -17.46
N LYS A 96 -8.26 -0.54 -17.80
CA LYS A 96 -7.67 0.60 -17.07
C LYS A 96 -8.80 1.47 -16.52
N THR A 97 -9.35 1.08 -15.38
CA THR A 97 -10.15 1.98 -14.55
C THR A 97 -9.39 2.22 -13.27
N ALA A 98 -8.81 3.42 -13.17
CA ALA A 98 -8.43 3.98 -11.89
C ALA A 98 -9.72 4.43 -11.20
N THR A 99 -10.06 3.79 -10.09
CA THR A 99 -11.10 4.22 -9.14
C THR A 99 -10.47 4.43 -7.78
#